data_AF-A0A8D8RVX9-F1
#
_entry.id   AF-A0A8D8RVX9-F1
#
_cell.length_a   1.000
_cell.length_b   1.000
_cell.length_c   1.000
_cell.angle_alpha   90.00
_cell.angle_beta   90.00
_cell.angle_gamma   90.00
#
_symmetry.space_group_name_H-M   'P 1'
#
loop_
_entity.id
_entity.type
_entity.pdbx_description
1 polymer ?
#
loop_
_entity_poly.entity_id
_entity_poly.type
_entity_poly.pdbx_seq_one_letter_code
_entity_poly.pdbx_strand_id
1 'polypeptide(L)'
;MMTALRKKGNFIFNESEGTTEKVVRKSEICTNTDYKMCPKCFGYYSKKQLWRHKKHCNSFNPENASLLNNKSKVDSHLREKVFPHMRCDEVSIVAQKDSLICGYGARYLRIHREKHHIHIVSRKMRELARILIEAKKKNGEIVSMANLLQPDHYDLIVESTKVVAAYDEKTDEYKSPTFAMNIVKSLKDACDVFITQVLKKKKHFGTVQYASMEADIKTLLHLLTTNWQYDISSVAASNLNTKKWNKVTMIPLATDLKIFKDYMTKKGRSSVENLERDPHDKKSYTDLVEVIYCKVLLLNRKRPGELQRLQLHMYNKAEIQTNYEEFSDTVSPTEKILMKKFKRLVIRGKRDRGVPVLFSDDVQKEIDVALKYRDNFFQDVENNYLFGLPGYSSPMIGYKILAKHANKSGAKNPSAITATKLRKHLATITQVLNMSDSDIEQLATFMGHTERVHRNEYRLPDDVFQTARICKLLSIMEKGQGAQYKGKTLAEIELNMEEDLLEEAEKEAVDDENFEEDLYPVEVDGDDGPSTSASSERVHPKKKTKVTRVPWTEEQKSKTMSFFRKHIQNKKPPKRNECETLIKTYPQVFHNKDWLKLKVFVQNKYSK
;
A
#
# COMPACT_ATOMS: atom_id res chain seq x y z
N MET A 1 -24.76 12.77 -40.22
CA MET A 1 -23.71 13.52 -40.95
C MET A 1 -23.65 15.00 -40.52
N MET A 2 -24.74 15.76 -40.62
CA MET A 2 -24.81 17.20 -40.27
C MET A 2 -24.32 17.56 -38.86
N THR A 3 -24.66 16.76 -37.84
CA THR A 3 -24.23 17.02 -36.46
C THR A 3 -22.72 16.89 -36.27
N ALA A 4 -22.05 16.04 -37.06
CA ALA A 4 -20.60 15.88 -37.02
C ALA A 4 -19.90 17.09 -37.68
N LEU A 5 -20.44 17.57 -38.81
CA LEU A 5 -19.96 18.78 -39.48
C LEU A 5 -20.13 20.03 -38.60
N ARG A 6 -21.27 20.17 -37.90
CA ARG A 6 -21.49 21.26 -36.92
C ARG A 6 -20.47 21.23 -35.78
N LYS A 7 -20.15 20.04 -35.24
CA LYS A 7 -19.12 19.91 -34.19
C LYS A 7 -17.73 20.27 -34.71
N LYS A 8 -17.39 19.90 -35.94
CA LYS A 8 -16.12 20.24 -36.61
C LYS A 8 -16.02 21.76 -36.88
N GLY A 9 -17.09 22.38 -37.38
CA GLY A 9 -17.16 23.84 -37.59
C GLY A 9 -17.03 24.63 -36.29
N ASN A 10 -17.73 24.22 -35.23
CA ASN A 10 -17.61 24.84 -33.92
C ASN A 10 -16.20 24.71 -33.32
N PHE A 11 -15.50 23.60 -33.58
CA PHE A 11 -14.11 23.43 -33.15
C PHE A 11 -13.18 24.44 -33.86
N ILE A 12 -13.29 24.57 -35.18
CA ILE A 12 -12.46 25.51 -35.97
C ILE A 12 -12.69 26.95 -35.50
N PHE A 13 -13.96 27.34 -35.29
CA PHE A 13 -14.32 28.67 -34.82
C PHE A 13 -13.77 28.97 -33.42
N ASN A 14 -13.91 28.03 -32.48
CA ASN A 14 -13.41 28.18 -31.12
C ASN A 14 -11.87 28.17 -31.04
N GLU A 15 -11.19 27.51 -31.99
CA GLU A 15 -9.73 27.51 -32.09
C GLU A 15 -9.19 28.85 -32.60
N SER A 16 -9.89 29.53 -33.52
CA SER A 16 -9.49 30.86 -34.02
C SER A 16 -9.75 31.99 -33.03
N GLU A 17 -10.85 31.94 -32.28
CA GLU A 17 -11.27 33.00 -31.34
C GLU A 17 -10.70 32.80 -29.92
N GLY A 18 -10.11 31.64 -29.61
CA GLY A 18 -9.62 31.32 -28.28
C GLY A 18 -10.71 31.13 -27.21
N THR A 19 -11.98 31.08 -27.62
CA THR A 19 -13.16 30.92 -26.75
C THR A 19 -13.70 29.49 -26.80
N THR A 20 -14.12 28.92 -25.67
CA THR A 20 -14.73 27.58 -25.61
C THR A 20 -16.25 27.68 -25.50
N GLU A 21 -16.90 28.23 -26.53
CA GLU A 21 -18.35 28.36 -26.53
C GLU A 21 -19.07 27.16 -27.17
N LYS A 22 -20.24 26.84 -26.61
CA LYS A 22 -21.19 25.93 -27.22
C LYS A 22 -22.17 26.79 -28.01
N VAL A 23 -21.98 26.89 -29.33
CA VAL A 23 -22.83 27.71 -30.22
C VAL A 23 -24.31 27.26 -30.26
N VAL A 24 -24.67 26.18 -29.55
CA VAL A 24 -26.05 25.69 -29.48
C VAL A 24 -26.62 26.01 -28.09
N ARG A 25 -27.30 27.17 -28.03
CA ARG A 25 -27.99 27.82 -26.89
C ARG A 25 -27.08 28.47 -25.86
N LYS A 26 -27.00 29.81 -25.92
CA LYS A 26 -26.62 30.67 -24.80
C LYS A 26 -27.60 30.40 -23.65
N SER A 27 -27.17 29.64 -22.65
CA SER A 27 -27.77 29.78 -21.32
C SER A 27 -26.99 30.88 -20.63
N GLU A 28 -27.65 32.00 -20.36
CA GLU A 28 -27.13 33.05 -19.50
C GLU A 28 -26.65 32.39 -18.20
N ILE A 29 -25.42 32.71 -17.77
CA ILE A 29 -24.71 32.14 -16.61
C ILE A 29 -24.02 30.77 -16.89
N CYS A 30 -22.92 30.79 -17.64
CA CYS A 30 -21.89 29.76 -17.46
C CYS A 30 -20.50 30.33 -17.80
N THR A 31 -19.60 30.34 -16.82
CA THR A 31 -18.21 30.76 -17.02
C THR A 31 -17.52 29.81 -18.01
N ASN A 32 -16.77 30.39 -18.95
CA ASN A 32 -16.22 29.75 -20.16
C ASN A 32 -15.36 28.48 -19.92
N THR A 33 -14.99 28.14 -18.69
CA THR A 33 -13.97 27.13 -18.38
C THR A 33 -14.49 25.71 -18.13
N ASP A 34 -15.81 25.48 -18.10
CA ASP A 34 -16.40 24.21 -17.66
C ASP A 34 -16.72 23.19 -18.74
N TYR A 35 -16.62 23.59 -20.00
CA TYR A 35 -16.81 22.72 -21.16
C TYR A 35 -15.47 22.27 -21.75
N LYS A 36 -15.38 20.98 -22.06
CA LYS A 36 -14.22 20.35 -22.69
C LYS A 36 -14.61 19.57 -23.92
N MET A 37 -13.75 19.63 -24.92
CA MET A 37 -13.96 18.95 -26.18
C MET A 37 -13.68 17.45 -26.08
N CYS A 38 -14.52 16.64 -26.72
CA CYS A 38 -14.24 15.23 -26.95
C CYS A 38 -13.32 15.06 -28.18
N PRO A 39 -12.14 14.45 -28.05
CA PRO A 39 -11.19 14.29 -29.15
C PRO A 39 -11.67 13.33 -30.26
N LYS A 40 -12.73 12.55 -30.01
CA LYS A 40 -13.32 11.65 -31.02
C LYS A 40 -14.32 12.40 -31.91
N CYS A 41 -15.32 13.05 -31.30
CA CYS A 41 -16.44 13.66 -32.02
C CYS A 41 -16.41 15.19 -32.08
N PHE A 42 -15.41 15.86 -31.50
CA PHE A 42 -15.30 17.32 -31.38
C PHE A 42 -16.47 18.05 -30.71
N GLY A 43 -17.35 17.31 -30.02
CA GLY A 43 -18.40 17.92 -29.21
C GLY A 43 -17.84 18.50 -27.91
N TYR A 44 -18.37 19.65 -27.49
CA TYR A 44 -18.10 20.25 -26.18
C TYR A 44 -19.09 19.69 -25.14
N TYR A 45 -18.54 19.09 -24.08
CA TYR A 45 -19.27 18.50 -22.96
C TYR A 45 -18.73 19.06 -21.64
N SER A 46 -19.56 19.14 -20.61
CA SER A 46 -19.07 19.56 -19.29
C SER A 46 -17.98 18.58 -18.78
N LYS A 47 -17.02 19.09 -17.99
CA LYS A 47 -15.93 18.27 -17.41
C LYS A 47 -16.44 16.98 -16.73
N LYS A 48 -17.57 17.08 -16.01
CA LYS A 48 -18.21 15.95 -15.30
C LYS A 48 -18.79 14.89 -16.24
N GLN A 49 -19.29 15.29 -17.40
CA GLN A 49 -19.97 14.40 -18.35
C GLN A 49 -19.05 13.83 -19.44
N LEU A 50 -17.91 14.48 -19.71
CA LEU A 50 -17.00 14.09 -20.79
C LEU A 50 -16.51 12.63 -20.68
N TRP A 51 -16.20 12.15 -19.47
CA TRP A 51 -15.78 10.75 -19.29
C TRP A 51 -16.90 9.75 -19.58
N ARG A 52 -18.16 10.05 -19.18
CA ARG A 52 -19.32 9.20 -19.49
C ARG A 52 -19.58 9.14 -20.99
N HIS A 53 -19.43 10.29 -21.66
CA HIS A 53 -19.53 10.38 -23.11
C HIS A 53 -18.41 9.58 -23.82
N LYS A 54 -17.15 9.71 -23.39
CA LYS A 54 -16.01 8.99 -24.00
C LYS A 54 -16.19 7.47 -24.03
N LYS A 55 -16.91 6.90 -23.06
CA LYS A 55 -17.23 5.46 -23.02
C LYS A 55 -18.13 4.98 -24.15
N HIS A 56 -19.03 5.83 -24.64
CA HIS A 56 -20.05 5.47 -25.64
C HIS A 56 -19.86 6.26 -26.95
N CYS A 57 -18.73 6.97 -27.09
CA CYS A 57 -18.44 7.78 -28.26
C CYS A 57 -17.86 6.90 -29.38
N ASN A 58 -18.73 6.51 -30.31
CA ASN A 58 -18.41 5.69 -31.49
C ASN A 58 -17.99 6.51 -32.71
N SER A 59 -18.10 7.84 -32.66
CA SER A 59 -17.70 8.73 -33.75
C SER A 59 -16.19 8.94 -33.73
N PHE A 60 -15.42 7.97 -34.18
CA PHE A 60 -14.00 8.12 -34.46
C PHE A 60 -13.85 8.52 -35.93
N ASN A 61 -13.33 9.73 -36.21
CA ASN A 61 -12.97 10.13 -37.57
C ASN A 61 -11.44 10.38 -37.58
N PRO A 62 -10.65 9.64 -38.38
CA PRO A 62 -9.19 9.78 -38.40
C PRO A 62 -8.71 11.21 -38.73
N GLU A 63 -9.47 11.98 -39.51
CA GLU A 63 -9.18 13.41 -39.77
C GLU A 63 -9.25 14.27 -38.50
N ASN A 64 -10.07 13.89 -37.52
CA ASN A 64 -10.24 14.63 -36.27
C ASN A 64 -9.00 14.51 -35.37
N ALA A 65 -8.22 13.44 -35.50
CA ALA A 65 -6.94 13.35 -34.82
C ALA A 65 -5.94 14.35 -35.42
N SER A 66 -5.99 14.59 -36.74
CA SER A 66 -5.06 15.46 -37.47
C SER A 66 -5.22 16.94 -37.14
N LEU A 67 -6.46 17.40 -36.92
CA LEU A 67 -6.78 18.80 -36.60
C LEU A 67 -6.32 19.23 -35.19
N LEU A 68 -6.32 18.32 -34.22
CA LEU A 68 -5.71 18.54 -32.89
C LEU A 68 -4.17 18.48 -32.93
N ASN A 69 -3.57 18.13 -34.07
CA ASN A 69 -2.21 17.58 -34.16
C ASN A 69 -1.17 18.46 -34.88
N ASN A 70 -1.47 19.72 -35.22
CA ASN A 70 -0.48 20.58 -35.88
C ASN A 70 0.08 21.66 -34.94
N LYS A 71 1.35 21.46 -34.51
CA LYS A 71 2.46 22.46 -34.48
C LYS A 71 3.64 22.12 -33.54
N SER A 72 3.95 20.86 -33.26
CA SER A 72 5.22 20.54 -32.59
C SER A 72 5.83 19.23 -33.11
N LYS A 73 7.16 19.21 -33.27
CA LYS A 73 7.98 18.02 -33.57
C LYS A 73 7.93 17.03 -32.38
N VAL A 74 6.76 16.44 -32.14
CA VAL A 74 6.55 15.46 -31.07
C VAL A 74 6.74 14.06 -31.64
N ASP A 75 7.43 13.20 -30.87
CA ASP A 75 7.66 11.79 -31.21
C ASP A 75 6.33 11.07 -31.49
N SER A 76 6.23 10.40 -32.64
CA SER A 76 5.00 9.74 -33.12
C SER A 76 4.50 8.68 -32.14
N HIS A 77 5.42 7.96 -31.48
CA HIS A 77 5.09 6.92 -30.52
C HIS A 77 4.43 7.47 -29.26
N LEU A 78 4.92 8.61 -28.78
CA LEU A 78 4.36 9.31 -27.63
C LEU A 78 2.93 9.79 -27.92
N ARG A 79 2.75 10.37 -29.12
CA ARG A 79 1.46 10.88 -29.61
C ARG A 79 0.40 9.79 -29.73
N GLU A 80 0.76 8.63 -30.27
CA GLU A 80 -0.18 7.54 -30.49
C GLU A 80 -0.47 6.74 -29.22
N LYS A 81 0.57 6.44 -28.41
CA LYS A 81 0.40 5.52 -27.27
C LYS A 81 0.11 6.22 -25.95
N VAL A 82 0.70 7.39 -25.68
CA VAL A 82 0.63 8.02 -24.34
C VAL A 82 -0.46 9.07 -24.27
N PHE A 83 -0.55 9.98 -25.24
CA PHE A 83 -1.49 11.11 -25.19
C PHE A 83 -2.97 10.70 -25.06
N PRO A 84 -3.46 9.63 -25.74
CA PRO A 84 -4.85 9.21 -25.60
C PRO A 84 -5.21 8.73 -24.18
N HIS A 85 -4.21 8.27 -23.42
CA HIS A 85 -4.37 7.79 -22.05
C HIS A 85 -4.21 8.89 -20.99
N MET A 86 -3.80 10.09 -21.39
CA MET A 86 -3.69 11.23 -20.49
C MET A 86 -5.08 11.78 -20.10
N ARG A 87 -5.18 12.36 -18.91
CA ARG A 87 -6.40 13.06 -18.48
C ARG A 87 -6.56 14.32 -19.33
N CYS A 88 -7.80 14.72 -19.59
CA CYS A 88 -8.05 15.99 -20.28
C CYS A 88 -8.10 17.11 -19.23
N ASP A 89 -6.96 17.44 -18.64
CA ASP A 89 -6.77 18.54 -17.69
C ASP A 89 -5.68 19.51 -18.18
N GLU A 90 -5.63 20.69 -17.56
CA GLU A 90 -4.65 21.73 -17.90
C GLU A 90 -3.22 21.21 -17.82
N VAL A 91 -2.91 20.43 -16.78
CA VAL A 91 -1.60 19.78 -16.59
C VAL A 91 -1.22 18.94 -17.80
N SER A 92 -2.15 18.16 -18.34
CA SER A 92 -1.90 17.35 -19.53
C SER A 92 -1.72 18.18 -20.80
N ILE A 93 -2.40 19.33 -20.92
CA ILE A 93 -2.22 20.24 -22.05
C ILE A 93 -0.82 20.86 -22.00
N VAL A 94 -0.39 21.35 -20.82
CA VAL A 94 0.96 21.90 -20.63
C VAL A 94 2.02 20.85 -20.92
N ALA A 95 1.83 19.63 -20.43
CA ALA A 95 2.76 18.52 -20.69
C ALA A 95 2.87 18.14 -22.18
N GLN A 96 1.79 18.28 -22.96
CA GLN A 96 1.76 17.95 -24.38
C GLN A 96 2.30 19.08 -25.27
N LYS A 97 2.20 20.33 -24.82
CA LYS A 97 2.71 21.51 -25.54
C LYS A 97 4.21 21.74 -25.33
N ASP A 98 4.73 21.40 -24.15
CA ASP A 98 6.14 21.64 -23.83
C ASP A 98 7.07 20.64 -24.55
N SER A 99 7.98 21.17 -25.37
CA SER A 99 8.91 20.37 -26.19
C SER A 99 9.88 19.54 -25.34
N LEU A 100 10.32 20.05 -24.19
CA LEU A 100 11.29 19.37 -23.35
C LEU A 100 10.62 18.25 -22.53
N ILE A 101 9.42 18.50 -22.00
CA ILE A 101 8.60 17.47 -21.33
C ILE A 101 8.24 16.35 -22.32
N CYS A 102 7.90 16.69 -23.56
CA CYS A 102 7.67 15.70 -24.62
C CYS A 102 8.95 14.91 -24.95
N GLY A 103 10.10 15.57 -25.04
CA GLY A 103 11.40 14.93 -25.23
C GLY A 103 11.74 13.95 -24.11
N TYR A 104 11.47 14.33 -22.86
CA TYR A 104 11.61 13.48 -21.69
C TYR A 104 10.68 12.26 -21.75
N GLY A 105 9.40 12.46 -22.06
CA GLY A 105 8.43 11.38 -22.22
C GLY A 105 8.85 10.37 -23.30
N ALA A 106 9.33 10.87 -24.44
CA ALA A 106 9.82 10.03 -25.54
C ALA A 106 11.05 9.21 -25.14
N ARG A 107 12.04 9.82 -24.46
CA ARG A 107 13.22 9.11 -23.94
C ARG A 107 12.82 8.03 -22.95
N TYR A 108 11.93 8.34 -22.01
CA TYR A 108 11.47 7.38 -21.01
C TYR A 108 10.76 6.18 -21.65
N LEU A 109 9.92 6.43 -22.66
CA LEU A 109 9.18 5.38 -23.38
C LEU A 109 10.10 4.44 -24.19
N ARG A 110 11.24 4.93 -24.69
CA ARG A 110 12.24 4.09 -25.41
C ARG A 110 12.88 3.05 -24.51
N ILE A 111 13.11 3.40 -23.25
CA ILE A 111 13.65 2.49 -22.22
C ILE A 111 12.54 1.54 -21.75
N HIS A 112 11.33 2.05 -21.59
CA HIS A 112 10.21 1.35 -20.97
C HIS A 112 9.15 0.93 -22.00
N ARG A 113 9.43 -0.15 -22.73
CA ARG A 113 8.65 -0.59 -23.91
C ARG A 113 7.32 -1.30 -23.58
N GLU A 114 7.15 -1.81 -22.37
CA GLU A 114 5.94 -2.57 -22.02
C GLU A 114 4.69 -1.69 -21.95
N LYS A 115 3.54 -2.23 -22.37
CA LYS A 115 2.24 -1.51 -22.41
C LYS A 115 1.89 -0.82 -21.09
N HIS A 116 2.23 -1.43 -19.96
CA HIS A 116 1.89 -0.91 -18.63
C HIS A 116 2.70 0.35 -18.24
N HIS A 117 3.83 0.62 -18.90
CA HIS A 117 4.63 1.81 -18.67
C HIS A 117 4.03 3.08 -19.26
N ILE A 118 3.06 2.98 -20.17
CA ILE A 118 2.35 4.12 -20.77
C ILE A 118 1.76 5.03 -19.68
N HIS A 119 1.14 4.45 -18.66
CA HIS A 119 0.57 5.21 -17.54
C HIS A 119 1.66 5.85 -16.65
N ILE A 120 2.82 5.22 -16.55
CA ILE A 120 3.96 5.76 -15.78
C ILE A 120 4.55 6.96 -16.51
N VAL A 121 4.76 6.86 -17.84
CA VAL A 121 5.19 7.98 -18.68
C VAL A 121 4.21 9.14 -18.55
N SER A 122 2.91 8.88 -18.71
CA SER A 122 1.87 9.90 -18.53
C SER A 122 1.94 10.55 -17.16
N ARG A 123 2.18 9.79 -16.09
CA ARG A 123 2.30 10.35 -14.74
C ARG A 123 3.53 11.24 -14.63
N LYS A 124 4.68 10.77 -15.09
CA LYS A 124 5.97 11.46 -15.01
C LYS A 124 5.98 12.77 -15.80
N MET A 125 5.44 12.78 -17.01
CA MET A 125 5.26 14.02 -17.79
C MET A 125 4.35 15.03 -17.07
N ARG A 126 3.27 14.56 -16.43
CA ARG A 126 2.35 15.42 -15.67
C ARG A 126 2.96 15.93 -14.36
N GLU A 127 3.85 15.16 -13.73
CA GLU A 127 4.61 15.60 -12.56
C GLU A 127 5.48 16.81 -12.91
N LEU A 128 6.22 16.76 -14.02
CA LEU A 128 6.99 17.89 -14.53
C LEU A 128 6.12 19.09 -14.91
N ALA A 129 4.99 18.86 -15.58
CA ALA A 129 4.09 19.95 -15.97
C ALA A 129 3.45 20.66 -14.76
N ARG A 130 3.24 19.98 -13.62
CA ARG A 130 2.76 20.63 -12.39
C ARG A 130 3.76 21.62 -11.84
N ILE A 131 5.04 21.26 -11.82
CA ILE A 131 6.10 22.19 -11.40
C ILE A 131 6.11 23.40 -12.32
N LEU A 132 6.05 23.18 -13.63
CA LEU A 132 6.03 24.28 -14.60
C LEU A 132 4.84 25.23 -14.41
N ILE A 133 3.65 24.69 -14.10
CA ILE A 133 2.45 25.49 -13.83
C ILE A 133 2.62 26.32 -12.55
N GLU A 134 3.16 25.75 -11.48
CA GLU A 134 3.37 26.51 -10.24
C GLU A 134 4.49 27.56 -10.40
N ALA A 135 5.57 27.22 -11.11
CA ALA A 135 6.65 28.18 -11.41
C ALA A 135 6.13 29.37 -12.23
N LYS A 136 5.26 29.11 -13.22
CA LYS A 136 4.59 30.14 -14.03
C LYS A 136 3.75 31.12 -13.23
N LYS A 137 3.09 30.63 -12.18
CA LYS A 137 2.26 31.49 -11.31
C LYS A 137 3.11 32.44 -10.46
N LYS A 138 4.31 32.01 -10.10
CA LYS A 138 5.25 32.78 -9.27
C LYS A 138 6.11 33.72 -10.09
N ASN A 139 6.56 33.28 -11.27
CA ASN A 139 7.29 34.10 -12.23
C ASN A 139 6.66 33.97 -13.63
N GLY A 140 6.06 35.05 -14.11
CA GLY A 140 5.38 35.12 -15.41
C GLY A 140 6.32 35.02 -16.62
N GLU A 141 7.63 35.22 -16.44
CA GLU A 141 8.62 35.12 -17.51
C GLU A 141 8.85 33.66 -17.97
N ILE A 142 8.45 32.69 -17.16
CA ILE A 142 8.74 31.29 -17.40
C ILE A 142 7.71 30.68 -18.34
N VAL A 143 7.97 30.69 -19.64
CA VAL A 143 7.03 30.14 -20.63
C VAL A 143 7.17 28.62 -20.83
N SER A 144 8.38 28.07 -20.70
CA SER A 144 8.67 26.66 -20.97
C SER A 144 9.54 26.01 -19.89
N MET A 145 9.58 24.67 -19.88
CA MET A 145 10.48 23.92 -19.01
C MET A 145 11.95 24.23 -19.31
N ALA A 146 12.30 24.58 -20.55
CA ALA A 146 13.67 24.98 -20.89
C ALA A 146 14.07 26.33 -20.25
N ASN A 147 13.11 27.26 -20.09
CA ASN A 147 13.33 28.51 -19.36
C ASN A 147 13.44 28.27 -17.85
N LEU A 148 12.65 27.32 -17.32
CA LEU A 148 12.68 26.99 -15.90
C LEU A 148 14.00 26.29 -15.51
N LEU A 149 14.54 25.43 -16.36
CA LEU A 149 15.77 24.68 -16.08
C LEU A 149 17.03 25.52 -16.32
N GLN A 150 17.15 26.62 -15.57
CA GLN A 150 18.33 27.47 -15.47
C GLN A 150 18.81 27.55 -14.00
N PRO A 151 20.11 27.77 -13.74
CA PRO A 151 20.63 27.90 -12.38
C PRO A 151 19.92 28.95 -11.53
N ASP A 152 19.65 30.13 -12.11
CA ASP A 152 19.02 31.27 -11.43
C ASP A 152 17.58 30.96 -10.95
N HIS A 153 16.96 29.92 -11.50
CA HIS A 153 15.63 29.49 -11.13
C HIS A 153 15.62 28.30 -10.15
N TYR A 154 16.76 27.92 -9.59
CA TYR A 154 16.85 26.80 -8.64
C TYR A 154 15.90 26.96 -7.45
N ASP A 155 15.94 28.12 -6.78
CA ASP A 155 15.10 28.39 -5.61
C ASP A 155 13.62 28.36 -5.99
N LEU A 156 13.27 28.88 -7.17
CA LEU A 156 11.92 28.81 -7.69
C LEU A 156 11.45 27.38 -7.94
N ILE A 157 12.33 26.47 -8.40
CA ILE A 157 12.02 25.04 -8.56
C ILE A 157 11.76 24.39 -7.20
N VAL A 158 12.59 24.71 -6.19
CA VAL A 158 12.44 24.22 -4.82
C VAL A 158 11.11 24.66 -4.24
N GLU A 159 10.80 25.95 -4.31
CA GLU A 159 9.55 26.50 -3.80
C GLU A 159 8.32 25.94 -4.53
N SER A 160 8.38 25.86 -5.86
CA SER A 160 7.30 25.27 -6.67
C SER A 160 7.07 23.81 -6.28
N THR A 161 8.14 23.08 -5.97
CA THR A 161 8.05 21.70 -5.49
C THR A 161 7.41 21.60 -4.12
N LYS A 162 7.74 22.50 -3.18
CA LYS A 162 7.12 22.58 -1.85
C LYS A 162 5.60 22.79 -1.97
N VAL A 163 5.17 23.70 -2.84
CA VAL A 163 3.75 23.97 -3.12
C VAL A 163 3.05 22.73 -3.70
N VAL A 164 3.62 22.09 -4.74
CA VAL A 164 3.02 20.88 -5.35
C VAL A 164 2.98 19.70 -4.38
N ALA A 165 3.97 19.57 -3.51
CA ALA A 165 4.02 18.56 -2.48
C ALA A 165 3.09 18.87 -1.29
N ALA A 166 2.49 20.06 -1.27
CA ALA A 166 1.70 20.63 -0.18
C ALA A 166 2.44 20.53 1.16
N TYR A 167 3.59 21.19 1.18
CA TYR A 167 4.38 21.46 2.38
C TYR A 167 3.67 22.47 3.28
N ASP A 168 3.71 22.22 4.58
CA ASP A 168 3.22 23.13 5.61
C ASP A 168 4.40 23.68 6.42
N GLU A 169 4.64 24.98 6.32
CA GLU A 169 5.75 25.67 6.97
C GLU A 169 5.62 25.67 8.50
N LYS A 170 4.41 25.56 9.05
CA LYS A 170 4.20 25.58 10.50
C LYS A 170 4.56 24.25 11.16
N THR A 171 4.31 23.15 10.45
CA THR A 171 4.48 21.79 10.98
C THR A 171 5.72 21.09 10.43
N ASP A 172 6.43 21.71 9.47
CA ASP A 172 7.53 21.10 8.72
C ASP A 172 7.14 19.75 8.10
N GLU A 173 5.91 19.66 7.60
CA GLU A 173 5.35 18.44 7.05
C GLU A 173 4.89 18.55 5.59
N TYR A 174 5.27 17.57 4.79
CA TYR A 174 4.70 17.33 3.48
C TYR A 174 3.47 16.42 3.55
N LYS A 175 2.39 16.82 2.85
CA LYS A 175 1.27 15.89 2.56
C LYS A 175 1.67 14.82 1.55
N SER A 176 2.52 15.16 0.57
CA SER A 176 3.01 14.24 -0.46
C SER A 176 4.54 14.08 -0.46
N PRO A 177 5.16 13.57 0.61
CA PRO A 177 6.62 13.51 0.74
C PRO A 177 7.28 12.60 -0.32
N THR A 178 6.59 11.53 -0.75
CA THR A 178 7.09 10.66 -1.84
C THR A 178 7.20 11.39 -3.17
N PHE A 179 6.35 12.37 -3.45
CA PHE A 179 6.48 13.18 -4.67
C PHE A 179 7.70 14.08 -4.57
N ALA A 180 7.83 14.83 -3.46
CA ALA A 180 8.95 15.74 -3.20
C ALA A 180 10.31 15.04 -3.31
N MET A 181 10.42 13.83 -2.76
CA MET A 181 11.65 13.04 -2.81
C MET A 181 11.99 12.52 -4.23
N ASN A 182 10.98 12.19 -5.05
CA ASN A 182 11.22 11.50 -6.33
C ASN A 182 11.23 12.43 -7.55
N ILE A 183 10.74 13.66 -7.43
CA ILE A 183 10.61 14.56 -8.58
C ILE A 183 11.97 15.04 -9.09
N VAL A 184 12.96 15.18 -8.22
CA VAL A 184 14.34 15.53 -8.57
C VAL A 184 14.92 14.62 -9.65
N LYS A 185 14.62 13.31 -9.60
CA LYS A 185 15.08 12.38 -10.63
C LYS A 185 14.53 12.74 -12.01
N SER A 186 13.24 13.08 -12.07
CA SER A 186 12.61 13.50 -13.32
C SER A 186 13.12 14.85 -13.82
N LEU A 187 13.50 15.76 -12.91
CA LEU A 187 14.14 17.03 -13.26
C LEU A 187 15.55 16.80 -13.83
N LYS A 188 16.38 15.99 -13.17
CA LYS A 188 17.72 15.61 -13.65
C LYS A 188 17.67 14.93 -15.02
N ASP A 189 16.77 13.96 -15.18
CA ASP A 189 16.56 13.30 -16.47
C ASP A 189 16.10 14.29 -17.57
N ALA A 190 15.34 15.33 -17.21
CA ALA A 190 14.93 16.39 -18.13
C ALA A 190 16.11 17.31 -18.50
N CYS A 191 16.98 17.66 -17.55
CA CYS A 191 18.24 18.37 -17.83
C CYS A 191 19.12 17.59 -18.82
N ASP A 192 19.27 16.28 -18.64
CA ASP A 192 20.04 15.44 -19.57
C ASP A 192 19.44 15.43 -20.99
N VAL A 193 18.10 15.41 -21.08
CA VAL A 193 17.40 15.52 -22.36
C VAL A 193 17.68 16.89 -22.99
N PHE A 194 17.69 17.95 -22.20
CA PHE A 194 17.96 19.30 -22.68
C PHE A 194 19.39 19.43 -23.20
N ILE A 195 20.39 18.94 -22.45
CA ILE A 195 21.79 18.86 -22.88
C ILE A 195 21.90 18.10 -24.21
N THR A 196 21.22 16.96 -24.33
CA THR A 196 21.23 16.17 -25.58
C THR A 196 20.64 16.96 -26.76
N GLN A 197 19.58 17.74 -26.54
CA GLN A 197 18.99 18.58 -27.59
C GLN A 197 19.92 19.73 -27.99
N VAL A 198 20.60 20.37 -27.04
CA VAL A 198 21.60 21.42 -27.26
C VAL A 198 22.78 20.88 -28.07
N LEU A 199 23.36 19.74 -27.66
CA LEU A 199 24.51 19.13 -28.33
C LEU A 199 24.21 18.68 -29.77
N LYS A 200 22.98 18.22 -30.05
CA LYS A 200 22.57 17.86 -31.42
C LYS A 200 22.46 19.08 -32.34
N LYS A 201 22.11 20.25 -31.80
CA LYS A 201 22.01 21.51 -32.55
C LYS A 201 23.36 22.21 -32.72
N LYS A 202 24.29 22.04 -31.77
CA LYS A 202 25.67 22.56 -31.80
C LYS A 202 26.44 22.17 -33.07
N LYS A 203 26.13 21.03 -33.68
CA LYS A 203 26.73 20.60 -34.96
C LYS A 203 26.30 21.46 -36.17
N HIS A 204 25.24 22.26 -36.06
CA HIS A 204 24.63 22.98 -37.18
C HIS A 204 24.63 24.52 -37.02
N PHE A 205 24.88 25.05 -35.81
CA PHE A 205 24.83 26.50 -35.52
C PHE A 205 25.91 26.90 -34.48
N GLY A 206 26.34 28.18 -34.53
CA GLY A 206 27.51 28.74 -33.85
C GLY A 206 27.73 28.32 -32.38
N THR A 207 28.99 28.05 -32.02
CA THR A 207 29.41 27.25 -30.87
C THR A 207 29.26 27.91 -29.49
N VAL A 208 29.31 29.24 -29.39
CA VAL A 208 29.46 29.97 -28.10
C VAL A 208 28.16 29.95 -27.27
N GLN A 209 27.02 30.29 -27.87
CA GLN A 209 25.73 30.32 -27.14
C GLN A 209 25.32 28.93 -26.62
N TYR A 210 25.50 27.89 -27.44
CA TYR A 210 25.18 26.52 -27.02
C TYR A 210 26.15 25.98 -25.96
N ALA A 211 27.40 26.46 -25.93
CA ALA A 211 28.36 26.11 -24.89
C ALA A 211 27.97 26.76 -23.54
N SER A 212 27.52 28.01 -23.55
CA SER A 212 26.99 28.67 -22.34
C SER A 212 25.76 27.92 -21.81
N MET A 213 24.76 27.67 -22.66
CA MET A 213 23.56 26.92 -22.26
C MET A 213 23.91 25.52 -21.71
N GLU A 214 24.89 24.84 -22.30
CA GLU A 214 25.35 23.54 -21.82
C GLU A 214 25.99 23.65 -20.41
N ALA A 215 26.78 24.69 -20.17
CA ALA A 215 27.39 24.96 -18.87
C ALA A 215 26.31 25.27 -17.82
N ASP A 216 25.35 26.13 -18.15
CA ASP A 216 24.26 26.53 -17.24
C ASP A 216 23.43 25.31 -16.81
N ILE A 217 23.06 24.43 -17.74
CA ILE A 217 22.29 23.22 -17.40
C ILE A 217 23.11 22.25 -16.53
N LYS A 218 24.43 22.14 -16.78
CA LYS A 218 25.32 21.32 -15.93
C LYS A 218 25.45 21.90 -14.52
N THR A 219 25.53 23.22 -14.40
CA THR A 219 25.51 23.92 -13.09
C THR A 219 24.22 23.62 -12.35
N LEU A 220 23.06 23.74 -13.00
CA LEU A 220 21.78 23.37 -12.39
C LEU A 220 21.72 21.89 -11.98
N LEU A 221 22.25 20.98 -12.82
CA LEU A 221 22.30 19.55 -12.51
C LEU A 221 23.14 19.26 -11.26
N HIS A 222 24.23 20.01 -11.09
CA HIS A 222 25.06 19.98 -9.89
C HIS A 222 24.27 20.46 -8.66
N LEU A 223 23.61 21.62 -8.74
CA LEU A 223 22.76 22.15 -7.66
C LEU A 223 21.65 21.17 -7.25
N LEU A 224 20.93 20.57 -8.21
CA LEU A 224 19.93 19.52 -7.96
C LEU A 224 20.51 18.25 -7.32
N THR A 225 21.83 18.06 -7.38
CA THR A 225 22.52 16.91 -6.79
C THR A 225 23.04 17.20 -5.40
N THR A 226 23.59 18.38 -5.17
CA THR A 226 24.19 18.76 -3.90
C THR A 226 23.15 19.32 -2.93
N ASN A 227 22.31 20.25 -3.37
CA ASN A 227 21.50 21.08 -2.47
C ASN A 227 20.12 20.48 -2.19
N TRP A 228 19.57 19.72 -3.14
CA TRP A 228 18.22 19.13 -3.04
C TRP A 228 18.01 18.23 -1.81
N GLN A 229 19.10 17.65 -1.28
CA GLN A 229 19.03 16.86 -0.06
C GLN A 229 18.62 17.72 1.15
N TYR A 230 19.21 18.90 1.26
CA TYR A 230 19.01 19.83 2.37
C TYR A 230 17.66 20.55 2.25
N ASP A 231 17.30 20.98 1.05
CA ASP A 231 16.11 21.81 0.85
C ASP A 231 14.80 21.03 0.92
N ILE A 232 14.81 19.75 0.53
CA ILE A 232 13.59 18.95 0.35
C ILE A 232 13.72 17.53 0.90
N SER A 233 14.77 16.79 0.51
CA SER A 233 14.77 15.33 0.68
C SER A 233 14.89 14.89 2.14
N SER A 234 15.64 15.61 2.97
CA SER A 234 15.83 15.30 4.38
C SER A 234 14.50 15.32 5.13
N VAL A 235 13.77 16.45 5.05
CA VAL A 235 12.45 16.62 5.68
C VAL A 235 11.45 15.61 5.12
N ALA A 236 11.39 15.43 3.79
CA ALA A 236 10.49 14.46 3.17
C ALA A 236 10.77 13.02 3.60
N ALA A 237 12.04 12.65 3.77
CA ALA A 237 12.46 11.34 4.25
C ALA A 237 12.11 11.15 5.74
N SER A 238 12.33 12.18 6.56
CA SER A 238 11.92 12.21 7.97
C SER A 238 10.42 12.00 8.10
N ASN A 239 9.59 12.81 7.43
CA ASN A 239 8.13 12.67 7.46
C ASN A 239 7.67 11.26 7.02
N LEU A 240 8.33 10.66 6.01
CA LEU A 240 8.03 9.29 5.57
C LEU A 240 8.36 8.24 6.63
N ASN A 241 9.40 8.46 7.43
CA ASN A 241 9.80 7.54 8.49
C ASN A 241 8.96 7.74 9.75
N THR A 242 8.69 8.98 10.17
CA THR A 242 7.80 9.28 11.31
C THR A 242 6.39 8.71 11.08
N LYS A 243 5.86 8.82 9.86
CA LYS A 243 4.57 8.20 9.47
C LYS A 243 4.57 6.66 9.52
N LYS A 244 5.74 6.02 9.59
CA LYS A 244 5.87 4.55 9.72
C LYS A 244 5.98 4.10 11.18
N TRP A 245 6.64 4.86 12.05
CA TRP A 245 7.01 4.42 13.40
C TRP A 245 5.84 3.84 14.20
N ASN A 246 4.72 4.56 14.29
CA ASN A 246 3.57 4.13 15.08
C ASN A 246 2.48 3.42 14.25
N LYS A 247 2.79 3.05 13.00
CA LYS A 247 1.80 2.43 12.12
C LYS A 247 1.68 0.95 12.42
N VAL A 248 0.61 0.57 13.13
CA VAL A 248 0.27 -0.84 13.36
C VAL A 248 0.19 -1.58 12.03
N THR A 249 1.12 -2.50 11.81
CA THR A 249 1.13 -3.30 10.60
C THR A 249 0.22 -4.50 10.79
N MET A 250 -0.97 -4.45 10.19
CA MET A 250 -1.90 -5.57 10.18
C MET A 250 -1.35 -6.74 9.34
N ILE A 251 -1.11 -7.88 9.98
CA ILE A 251 -0.80 -9.16 9.33
C ILE A 251 -2.08 -10.01 9.23
N PRO A 252 -2.32 -10.73 8.12
CA PRO A 252 -3.42 -11.68 8.04
C PRO A 252 -3.20 -12.85 9.01
N LEU A 253 -4.23 -13.15 9.79
CA LEU A 253 -4.21 -14.27 10.74
C LEU A 253 -4.26 -15.61 10.01
N ALA A 254 -3.61 -16.64 10.56
CA ALA A 254 -3.66 -18.00 10.01
C ALA A 254 -5.10 -18.53 9.88
N THR A 255 -5.97 -18.17 10.82
CA THR A 255 -7.41 -18.49 10.80
C THR A 255 -8.12 -17.86 9.61
N ASP A 256 -7.91 -16.57 9.36
CA ASP A 256 -8.48 -15.86 8.20
C ASP A 256 -7.94 -16.40 6.88
N LEU A 257 -6.66 -16.78 6.82
CA LEU A 257 -6.07 -17.42 5.63
C LEU A 257 -6.68 -18.79 5.35
N LYS A 258 -6.99 -19.57 6.39
CA LYS A 258 -7.70 -20.85 6.26
C LYS A 258 -9.11 -20.64 5.71
N ILE A 259 -9.89 -19.74 6.30
CA ILE A 259 -11.23 -19.38 5.82
C ILE A 259 -11.20 -18.95 4.35
N PHE A 260 -10.21 -18.13 3.98
CA PHE A 260 -10.05 -17.67 2.61
C PHE A 260 -9.70 -18.82 1.65
N LYS A 261 -8.81 -19.74 2.05
CA LYS A 261 -8.45 -20.93 1.26
C LYS A 261 -9.65 -21.88 1.07
N ASP A 262 -10.44 -22.09 2.11
CA ASP A 262 -11.60 -22.97 2.07
C ASP A 262 -12.68 -22.38 1.15
N TYR A 263 -12.92 -21.07 1.24
CA TYR A 263 -13.77 -20.34 0.31
C TYR A 263 -13.29 -20.46 -1.15
N MET A 264 -11.98 -20.27 -1.41
CA MET A 264 -11.41 -20.46 -2.75
C MET A 264 -11.64 -21.87 -3.29
N THR A 265 -11.46 -22.88 -2.45
CA THR A 265 -11.61 -24.29 -2.83
C THR A 265 -13.06 -24.62 -3.16
N LYS A 266 -14.01 -24.18 -2.33
CA LYS A 266 -15.44 -24.35 -2.57
C LYS A 266 -15.88 -23.62 -3.84
N LYS A 267 -15.44 -22.37 -4.02
CA LYS A 267 -15.79 -21.54 -5.17
C LYS A 267 -15.21 -22.10 -6.48
N GLY A 268 -13.97 -22.60 -6.45
CA GLY A 268 -13.33 -23.29 -7.57
C GLY A 268 -14.14 -24.51 -8.01
N ARG A 269 -14.43 -25.43 -7.09
CA ARG A 269 -15.25 -26.63 -7.38
C ARG A 269 -16.61 -26.28 -7.97
N SER A 270 -17.34 -25.35 -7.35
CA SER A 270 -18.66 -24.94 -7.87
C SER A 270 -18.58 -24.33 -9.27
N SER A 271 -17.48 -23.64 -9.60
CA SER A 271 -17.30 -23.02 -10.91
C SER A 271 -16.96 -24.07 -11.97
N VAL A 272 -16.18 -25.10 -11.62
CA VAL A 272 -15.90 -26.25 -12.49
C VAL A 272 -17.19 -27.02 -12.77
N GLU A 273 -17.94 -27.41 -11.73
CA GLU A 273 -19.21 -28.14 -11.89
C GLU A 273 -20.22 -27.38 -12.77
N ASN A 274 -20.31 -26.06 -12.60
CA ASN A 274 -21.21 -25.24 -13.41
C ASN A 274 -20.75 -25.13 -14.88
N LEU A 275 -19.45 -25.06 -15.14
CA LEU A 275 -18.91 -25.06 -16.51
C LEU A 275 -19.05 -26.42 -17.19
N GLU A 276 -19.01 -27.51 -16.43
CA GLU A 276 -19.29 -28.85 -16.96
C GLU A 276 -20.78 -29.02 -17.31
N ARG A 277 -21.69 -28.38 -16.56
CA ARG A 277 -23.12 -28.33 -16.89
C ARG A 277 -23.44 -27.39 -18.06
N ASP A 278 -22.86 -26.20 -18.06
CA ASP A 278 -23.01 -25.19 -19.11
C ASP A 278 -21.64 -24.64 -19.56
N PRO A 279 -21.11 -25.16 -20.68
CA PRO A 279 -19.83 -24.72 -21.26
C PRO A 279 -19.78 -23.25 -21.69
N HIS A 280 -20.92 -22.55 -21.75
CA HIS A 280 -21.03 -21.15 -22.15
C HIS A 280 -21.31 -20.21 -20.97
N ASP A 281 -21.27 -20.70 -19.72
CA ASP A 281 -21.42 -19.85 -18.53
C ASP A 281 -20.19 -18.95 -18.30
N LYS A 282 -20.26 -17.74 -18.86
CA LYS A 282 -19.23 -16.70 -18.74
C LYS A 282 -18.93 -16.32 -17.29
N LYS A 283 -19.90 -16.40 -16.38
CA LYS A 283 -19.73 -16.02 -14.98
C LYS A 283 -18.92 -17.08 -14.24
N SER A 284 -19.26 -18.35 -14.43
CA SER A 284 -18.50 -19.46 -13.84
C SER A 284 -17.08 -19.53 -14.40
N TYR A 285 -16.88 -19.26 -15.70
CA TYR A 285 -15.54 -19.13 -16.29
C TYR A 285 -14.73 -18.02 -15.63
N THR A 286 -15.32 -16.83 -15.50
CA THR A 286 -14.66 -15.67 -14.88
C THR A 286 -14.30 -15.95 -13.42
N ASP A 287 -15.23 -16.52 -12.66
CA ASP A 287 -15.01 -16.87 -11.25
C ASP A 287 -13.91 -17.95 -11.12
N LEU A 288 -13.86 -18.95 -12.00
CA LEU A 288 -12.81 -19.97 -12.03
C LEU A 288 -11.43 -19.36 -12.26
N VAL A 289 -11.26 -18.54 -13.30
CA VAL A 289 -9.98 -17.89 -13.60
C VAL A 289 -9.51 -16.97 -12.47
N GLU A 290 -10.43 -16.21 -11.85
CA GLU A 290 -10.12 -15.39 -10.68
C GLU A 290 -9.69 -16.23 -9.46
N VAL A 291 -10.35 -17.36 -9.22
CA VAL A 291 -10.02 -18.29 -8.12
C VAL A 291 -8.64 -18.91 -8.33
N ILE A 292 -8.35 -19.42 -9.54
CA ILE A 292 -7.04 -19.98 -9.89
C ILE A 292 -5.95 -18.92 -9.64
N TYR A 293 -6.15 -17.69 -10.11
CA TYR A 293 -5.21 -16.60 -9.86
C TYR A 293 -4.95 -16.38 -8.37
N CYS A 294 -6.01 -16.34 -7.55
CA CYS A 294 -5.89 -16.15 -6.11
C CYS A 294 -5.15 -17.32 -5.44
N LYS A 295 -5.46 -18.57 -5.81
CA LYS A 295 -4.78 -19.76 -5.28
C LYS A 295 -3.28 -19.74 -5.60
N VAL A 296 -2.91 -19.45 -6.85
CA VAL A 296 -1.50 -19.36 -7.26
C VAL A 296 -0.78 -18.22 -6.52
N LEU A 297 -1.44 -17.07 -6.35
CA LEU A 297 -0.90 -15.94 -5.60
C LEU A 297 -0.72 -16.26 -4.11
N LEU A 298 -1.67 -16.97 -3.50
CA LEU A 298 -1.59 -17.41 -2.11
C LEU A 298 -0.45 -18.41 -1.91
N LEU A 299 -0.30 -19.39 -2.78
CA LEU A 299 0.75 -20.39 -2.66
C LEU A 299 2.15 -19.75 -2.80
N ASN A 300 2.35 -18.96 -3.86
CA ASN A 300 3.68 -18.49 -4.22
C ASN A 300 4.07 -17.14 -3.60
N ARG A 301 3.10 -16.42 -3.02
CA ARG A 301 3.26 -15.07 -2.46
C ARG A 301 3.91 -14.07 -3.43
N LYS A 302 3.72 -14.23 -4.76
CA LYS A 302 4.31 -13.36 -5.83
C LYS A 302 3.67 -11.97 -5.91
N ARG A 303 4.29 -11.03 -6.65
CA ARG A 303 3.76 -9.65 -6.74
C ARG A 303 2.61 -9.74 -7.74
N PRO A 304 1.48 -9.06 -7.48
CA PRO A 304 0.34 -9.17 -8.38
C PRO A 304 0.70 -8.83 -9.84
N GLY A 305 1.59 -7.85 -10.03
CA GLY A 305 2.08 -7.45 -11.35
C GLY A 305 2.85 -8.55 -12.08
N GLU A 306 3.68 -9.34 -11.39
CA GLU A 306 4.44 -10.44 -12.01
C GLU A 306 3.48 -11.53 -12.49
N LEU A 307 2.55 -11.95 -11.62
CA LEU A 307 1.65 -13.06 -11.89
C LEU A 307 0.53 -12.73 -12.90
N GLN A 308 -0.06 -11.52 -12.82
CA GLN A 308 -1.20 -11.17 -13.68
C GLN A 308 -0.83 -11.05 -15.17
N ARG A 309 0.47 -10.95 -15.49
CA ARG A 309 0.98 -10.82 -16.86
C ARG A 309 1.53 -12.14 -17.41
N LEU A 310 1.33 -13.25 -16.70
CA LEU A 310 1.76 -14.57 -17.15
C LEU A 310 1.09 -14.92 -18.48
N GLN A 311 1.90 -15.21 -19.49
CA GLN A 311 1.42 -15.52 -20.84
C GLN A 311 0.98 -16.99 -20.94
N LEU A 312 -0.09 -17.22 -21.69
CA LEU A 312 -0.69 -18.53 -21.89
C LEU A 312 0.31 -19.53 -22.49
N HIS A 313 0.99 -19.15 -23.57
CA HIS A 313 1.94 -20.03 -24.24
C HIS A 313 3.10 -20.47 -23.34
N MET A 314 3.50 -19.66 -22.36
CA MET A 314 4.57 -20.02 -21.41
C MET A 314 4.13 -21.17 -20.51
N TYR A 315 2.86 -21.18 -20.09
CA TYR A 315 2.31 -22.27 -19.28
C TYR A 315 2.18 -23.56 -20.09
N ASN A 316 1.75 -23.46 -21.34
CA ASN A 316 1.58 -24.62 -22.23
C ASN A 316 2.92 -25.24 -22.63
N LYS A 317 3.97 -24.42 -22.85
CA LYS A 317 5.32 -24.90 -23.17
C LYS A 317 6.05 -25.50 -21.97
N ALA A 318 5.66 -25.16 -20.75
CA ALA A 318 6.31 -25.69 -19.57
C ALA A 318 5.95 -27.16 -19.36
N GLU A 319 6.91 -28.03 -19.61
CA GLU A 319 6.85 -29.43 -19.25
C GLU A 319 7.10 -29.59 -17.74
N ILE A 320 6.51 -30.63 -17.17
CA ILE A 320 6.84 -31.06 -15.80
C ILE A 320 8.28 -31.56 -15.87
N GLN A 321 9.22 -30.89 -15.20
CA GLN A 321 10.62 -31.32 -15.15
C GLN A 321 10.68 -32.70 -14.50
N THR A 322 10.72 -33.75 -15.30
CA THR A 322 11.00 -35.12 -14.86
C THR A 322 12.51 -35.27 -14.74
N ASN A 323 12.99 -35.29 -13.49
CA ASN A 323 14.26 -35.82 -13.01
C ASN A 323 15.55 -35.35 -13.71
N TYR A 324 16.33 -34.51 -13.03
CA TYR A 324 17.79 -34.66 -13.11
C TYR A 324 18.16 -35.87 -12.25
N GLU A 325 18.48 -37.00 -12.89
CA GLU A 325 18.77 -38.29 -12.23
C GLU A 325 19.87 -38.16 -11.16
N GLU A 326 20.87 -37.32 -11.43
CA GLU A 326 22.05 -37.09 -10.58
C GLU A 326 21.74 -36.41 -9.23
N PHE A 327 20.65 -35.62 -9.15
CA PHE A 327 20.19 -35.02 -7.90
C PHE A 327 19.06 -35.81 -7.23
N SER A 328 18.63 -36.91 -7.84
CA SER A 328 17.55 -37.69 -7.26
C SER A 328 18.01 -38.30 -5.92
N ASP A 329 19.26 -38.73 -5.76
CA ASP A 329 19.71 -39.38 -4.52
C ASP A 329 20.02 -38.43 -3.36
N THR A 330 20.18 -37.12 -3.64
CA THR A 330 20.43 -36.09 -2.61
C THR A 330 19.15 -35.47 -2.04
N VAL A 331 18.01 -35.68 -2.70
CA VAL A 331 16.72 -35.10 -2.34
C VAL A 331 15.90 -36.11 -1.53
N SER A 332 15.29 -35.66 -0.42
CA SER A 332 14.51 -36.55 0.44
C SER A 332 13.30 -37.15 -0.29
N PRO A 333 12.78 -38.32 0.15
CA PRO A 333 11.61 -38.94 -0.48
C PRO A 333 10.39 -38.00 -0.53
N THR A 334 10.21 -37.19 0.52
CA THR A 334 9.12 -36.20 0.60
C THR A 334 9.28 -35.11 -0.45
N GLU A 335 10.50 -34.57 -0.62
CA GLU A 335 10.78 -33.55 -1.63
C GLU A 335 10.62 -34.10 -3.05
N LYS A 336 11.02 -35.35 -3.32
CA LYS A 336 10.75 -36.02 -4.61
C LYS A 336 9.26 -36.05 -4.93
N ILE A 337 8.42 -36.40 -3.95
CA ILE A 337 6.96 -36.42 -4.12
C ILE A 337 6.43 -35.01 -4.39
N LEU A 338 6.94 -33.99 -3.68
CA LEU A 338 6.54 -32.60 -3.88
C LEU A 338 6.95 -32.09 -5.27
N MET A 339 8.17 -32.36 -5.73
CA MET A 339 8.64 -31.98 -7.06
C MET A 339 7.77 -32.56 -8.18
N LYS A 340 7.29 -33.80 -8.02
CA LYS A 340 6.35 -34.43 -8.98
C LYS A 340 4.94 -33.81 -8.94
N LYS A 341 4.50 -33.34 -7.77
CA LYS A 341 3.15 -32.74 -7.59
C LYS A 341 3.04 -31.29 -8.05
N PHE A 342 4.15 -30.55 -8.06
CA PHE A 342 4.16 -29.14 -8.42
C PHE A 342 4.73 -28.90 -9.81
N LYS A 343 3.92 -28.34 -10.72
CA LYS A 343 4.44 -27.80 -11.98
C LYS A 343 5.19 -26.49 -11.70
N ARG A 344 6.45 -26.41 -12.12
CA ARG A 344 7.33 -25.24 -11.95
C ARG A 344 7.45 -24.48 -13.26
N LEU A 345 7.20 -23.17 -13.21
CA LEU A 345 7.32 -22.26 -14.35
C LEU A 345 8.15 -21.03 -13.96
N VAL A 346 9.14 -20.66 -14.76
CA VAL A 346 9.95 -19.46 -14.51
C VAL A 346 9.38 -18.28 -15.30
N ILE A 347 9.05 -17.20 -14.61
CA ILE A 347 8.50 -15.96 -15.19
C ILE A 347 9.52 -14.82 -15.08
N ARG A 348 9.42 -13.82 -15.97
CA ARG A 348 10.29 -12.64 -15.92
C ARG A 348 9.93 -11.73 -14.73
N GLY A 349 10.87 -11.55 -13.81
CA GLY A 349 10.82 -10.61 -12.71
C GLY A 349 11.42 -9.25 -13.06
N LYS A 350 11.67 -8.41 -12.05
CA LYS A 350 12.37 -7.13 -12.24
C LYS A 350 13.82 -7.37 -12.68
N ARG A 351 14.36 -6.46 -13.51
CA ARG A 351 15.75 -6.52 -14.03
C ARG A 351 16.08 -7.85 -14.70
N ASP A 352 15.11 -8.41 -15.41
CA ASP A 352 15.25 -9.65 -16.20
C ASP A 352 15.62 -10.90 -15.42
N ARG A 353 15.50 -10.86 -14.09
CA ARG A 353 15.66 -12.02 -13.23
C ARG A 353 14.51 -13.00 -13.44
N GLY A 354 14.83 -14.28 -13.65
CA GLY A 354 13.84 -15.36 -13.64
C GLY A 354 13.29 -15.60 -12.23
N VAL A 355 11.97 -15.70 -12.08
CA VAL A 355 11.29 -15.97 -10.81
C VAL A 355 10.44 -17.23 -10.96
N PRO A 356 10.69 -18.29 -10.20
CA PRO A 356 9.90 -19.52 -10.29
C PRO A 356 8.51 -19.36 -9.67
N VAL A 357 7.50 -19.96 -10.29
CA VAL A 357 6.10 -20.05 -9.85
C VAL A 357 5.70 -21.52 -9.86
N LEU A 358 5.12 -21.97 -8.75
CA LEU A 358 4.67 -23.33 -8.53
C LEU A 358 3.16 -23.42 -8.69
N PHE A 359 2.68 -24.47 -9.33
CA PHE A 359 1.26 -24.79 -9.48
C PHE A 359 0.99 -26.16 -8.85
N SER A 360 0.11 -26.22 -7.86
CA SER A 360 -0.29 -27.48 -7.24
C SER A 360 -1.17 -28.31 -8.17
N ASP A 361 -1.20 -29.63 -7.98
CA ASP A 361 -2.01 -30.57 -8.77
C ASP A 361 -3.50 -30.17 -8.87
N ASP A 362 -4.11 -29.70 -7.78
CA ASP A 362 -5.51 -29.24 -7.79
C ASP A 362 -5.71 -28.00 -8.68
N VAL A 363 -4.76 -27.07 -8.66
CA VAL A 363 -4.78 -25.87 -9.48
C VAL A 363 -4.49 -26.20 -10.95
N GLN A 364 -3.63 -27.19 -11.22
CA GLN A 364 -3.37 -27.65 -12.59
C GLN A 364 -4.66 -28.20 -13.23
N LYS A 365 -5.40 -29.07 -12.52
CA LYS A 365 -6.70 -29.57 -12.98
C LYS A 365 -7.72 -28.46 -13.25
N GLU A 366 -7.79 -27.45 -12.37
CA GLU A 366 -8.65 -26.28 -12.59
C GLU A 366 -8.21 -25.45 -13.81
N ILE A 367 -6.90 -25.32 -14.05
CA ILE A 367 -6.36 -24.67 -15.25
C ILE A 367 -6.74 -25.46 -16.49
N ASP A 368 -6.60 -26.79 -16.49
CA ASP A 368 -6.93 -27.63 -17.64
C ASP A 368 -8.40 -27.47 -18.05
N VAL A 369 -9.33 -27.41 -17.08
CA VAL A 369 -10.74 -27.09 -17.33
C VAL A 369 -10.90 -25.68 -17.91
N ALA A 370 -10.21 -24.68 -17.35
CA ALA A 370 -10.28 -23.31 -17.85
C ALA A 370 -9.66 -23.14 -19.24
N LEU A 371 -8.70 -23.99 -19.63
CA LEU A 371 -8.13 -24.04 -20.97
C LEU A 371 -9.07 -24.75 -21.95
N LYS A 372 -9.68 -25.87 -21.53
CA LYS A 372 -10.65 -26.63 -22.33
C LYS A 372 -11.80 -25.77 -22.83
N TYR A 373 -12.37 -24.92 -21.96
CA TYR A 373 -13.50 -24.06 -22.32
C TYR A 373 -13.09 -22.65 -22.75
N ARG A 374 -11.79 -22.36 -22.91
CA ARG A 374 -11.32 -21.01 -23.23
C ARG A 374 -11.89 -20.50 -24.54
N ASP A 375 -11.87 -21.31 -25.59
CA ASP A 375 -12.22 -20.88 -26.94
C ASP A 375 -13.69 -20.43 -27.06
N ASN A 376 -14.56 -20.85 -26.14
CA ASN A 376 -15.96 -20.42 -26.06
C ASN A 376 -16.11 -18.92 -25.69
N PHE A 377 -15.10 -18.31 -25.07
CA PHE A 377 -15.22 -16.97 -24.47
C PHE A 377 -14.31 -15.89 -25.08
N PHE A 378 -13.34 -16.26 -25.91
CA PHE A 378 -12.33 -15.35 -26.46
C PHE A 378 -12.43 -15.17 -27.99
N GLN A 379 -13.58 -15.50 -28.59
CA GLN A 379 -13.81 -15.35 -30.04
C GLN A 379 -13.75 -13.89 -30.51
N ASP A 380 -14.33 -12.96 -29.74
CA ASP A 380 -14.40 -11.54 -30.12
C ASP A 380 -13.12 -10.75 -29.76
N VAL A 381 -12.46 -11.13 -28.66
CA VAL A 381 -11.35 -10.39 -28.07
C VAL A 381 -10.28 -11.36 -27.62
N GLU A 382 -9.20 -11.45 -28.40
CA GLU A 382 -8.05 -12.29 -28.08
C GLU A 382 -7.34 -11.79 -26.80
N ASN A 383 -7.02 -12.73 -25.91
CA ASN A 383 -6.27 -12.45 -24.68
C ASN A 383 -5.17 -13.50 -24.48
N ASN A 384 -3.91 -13.04 -24.50
CA ASN A 384 -2.74 -13.92 -24.47
C ASN A 384 -2.25 -14.22 -23.04
N TYR A 385 -2.99 -13.79 -22.02
CA TYR A 385 -2.67 -14.04 -20.61
C TYR A 385 -3.34 -15.32 -20.11
N LEU A 386 -2.62 -16.11 -19.32
CA LEU A 386 -3.16 -17.30 -18.67
C LEU A 386 -4.40 -16.94 -17.83
N PHE A 387 -4.29 -15.85 -17.06
CA PHE A 387 -5.37 -15.30 -16.25
C PHE A 387 -6.14 -14.19 -16.99
N GLY A 388 -6.42 -14.41 -18.28
CA GLY A 388 -7.23 -13.50 -19.10
C GLY A 388 -8.72 -13.57 -18.72
N LEU A 389 -9.43 -12.43 -18.77
CA LEU A 389 -10.87 -12.38 -18.54
C LEU A 389 -11.63 -12.20 -19.87
N PRO A 390 -12.77 -12.88 -20.06
CA PRO A 390 -13.60 -12.72 -21.26
C PRO A 390 -14.01 -11.27 -21.54
N GLY A 391 -13.88 -10.82 -22.79
CA GLY A 391 -14.22 -9.46 -23.23
C GLY A 391 -13.18 -8.37 -22.89
N TYR A 392 -12.00 -8.75 -22.40
CA TYR A 392 -10.90 -7.82 -22.13
C TYR A 392 -9.61 -8.28 -22.82
N SER A 393 -8.91 -7.36 -23.49
CA SER A 393 -7.57 -7.60 -24.06
C SER A 393 -6.42 -7.29 -23.08
N SER A 394 -6.74 -6.65 -21.95
CA SER A 394 -5.78 -6.32 -20.89
C SER A 394 -5.70 -7.42 -19.84
N PRO A 395 -4.57 -7.56 -19.13
CA PRO A 395 -4.48 -8.48 -18.00
C PRO A 395 -5.44 -8.05 -16.89
N MET A 396 -5.88 -9.02 -16.10
CA MET A 396 -6.66 -8.76 -14.90
C MET A 396 -5.89 -7.88 -13.88
N ILE A 397 -6.61 -7.17 -13.02
CA ILE A 397 -6.00 -6.37 -11.96
C ILE A 397 -5.94 -7.19 -10.67
N GLY A 398 -4.80 -7.84 -10.44
CA GLY A 398 -4.65 -8.86 -9.40
C GLY A 398 -5.02 -8.43 -7.98
N TYR A 399 -4.61 -7.22 -7.57
CA TYR A 399 -4.93 -6.73 -6.22
C TYR A 399 -6.43 -6.47 -6.01
N LYS A 400 -7.17 -6.10 -7.07
CA LYS A 400 -8.62 -5.90 -6.98
C LYS A 400 -9.35 -7.23 -6.85
N ILE A 401 -8.89 -8.25 -7.58
CA ILE A 401 -9.47 -9.60 -7.53
C ILE A 401 -9.23 -10.23 -6.16
N LEU A 402 -8.01 -10.14 -5.63
CA LEU A 402 -7.71 -10.62 -4.29
C LEU A 402 -8.61 -9.94 -3.25
N ALA A 403 -8.76 -8.61 -3.31
CA ALA A 403 -9.62 -7.87 -2.39
C ALA A 403 -11.12 -8.22 -2.56
N LYS A 404 -11.60 -8.35 -3.81
CA LYS A 404 -12.97 -8.77 -4.13
C LYS A 404 -13.31 -10.07 -3.42
N HIS A 405 -12.44 -11.06 -3.54
CA HIS A 405 -12.69 -12.37 -2.95
C HIS A 405 -12.43 -12.44 -1.46
N ALA A 406 -11.42 -11.72 -0.95
CA ALA A 406 -11.18 -11.64 0.50
C ALA A 406 -12.40 -11.07 1.24
N ASN A 407 -13.08 -10.08 0.66
CA ASN A 407 -14.32 -9.54 1.23
C ASN A 407 -15.48 -10.52 1.18
N LYS A 408 -15.51 -11.41 0.19
CA LYS A 408 -16.58 -12.41 0.01
C LYS A 408 -16.37 -13.69 0.81
N SER A 409 -15.16 -13.94 1.32
CA SER A 409 -14.85 -15.20 2.00
C SER A 409 -15.35 -15.29 3.43
N GLY A 410 -15.84 -14.19 4.02
CA GLY A 410 -16.22 -14.13 5.43
C GLY A 410 -15.03 -14.14 6.41
N ALA A 411 -13.82 -13.79 5.95
CA ALA A 411 -12.67 -13.58 6.83
C ALA A 411 -12.96 -12.43 7.81
N LYS A 412 -12.44 -12.51 9.05
CA LYS A 412 -12.68 -11.47 10.06
C LYS A 412 -12.05 -10.15 9.66
N ASN A 413 -10.84 -10.21 9.09
CA ASN A 413 -10.11 -9.03 8.61
C ASN A 413 -9.72 -9.15 7.13
N PRO A 414 -10.66 -8.98 6.18
CA PRO A 414 -10.37 -9.08 4.74
C PRO A 414 -9.32 -8.07 4.26
N SER A 415 -9.27 -6.89 4.88
CA SER A 415 -8.29 -5.85 4.57
C SER A 415 -6.84 -6.25 4.88
N ALA A 416 -6.64 -7.31 5.67
CA ALA A 416 -5.34 -7.90 5.96
C ALA A 416 -4.84 -8.85 4.85
N ILE A 417 -5.74 -9.35 4.00
CA ILE A 417 -5.41 -10.29 2.91
C ILE A 417 -5.01 -9.50 1.66
N THR A 418 -3.82 -8.92 1.67
CA THR A 418 -3.24 -8.23 0.51
C THR A 418 -1.89 -8.83 0.15
N ALA A 419 -1.49 -8.76 -1.13
CA ALA A 419 -0.23 -9.37 -1.57
C ALA A 419 1.02 -8.84 -0.85
N THR A 420 0.99 -7.59 -0.34
CA THR A 420 2.08 -7.03 0.47
C THR A 420 2.05 -7.58 1.90
N LYS A 421 0.86 -7.65 2.52
CA LYS A 421 0.68 -8.20 3.87
C LYS A 421 0.91 -9.72 3.94
N LEU A 422 0.59 -10.44 2.86
CA LEU A 422 0.88 -11.88 2.73
C LEU A 422 2.38 -12.20 2.70
N ARG A 423 3.18 -11.34 2.07
CA ARG A 423 4.65 -11.48 2.10
C ARG A 423 5.24 -11.14 3.47
N LYS A 424 4.68 -10.10 4.09
CA LYS A 424 4.99 -9.71 5.46
C LYS A 424 4.70 -10.86 6.43
N HIS A 425 3.54 -11.50 6.31
CA HIS A 425 3.20 -12.72 7.03
C HIS A 425 4.22 -13.85 6.81
N LEU A 426 4.66 -14.09 5.57
CA LEU A 426 5.68 -15.10 5.27
C LEU A 426 7.01 -14.81 5.98
N ALA A 427 7.46 -13.55 5.96
CA ALA A 427 8.69 -13.18 6.65
C ALA A 427 8.58 -13.22 8.18
N THR A 428 7.39 -12.96 8.74
CA THR A 428 7.12 -13.20 10.16
C THR A 428 7.20 -14.69 10.49
N ILE A 429 6.64 -15.56 9.64
CA ILE A 429 6.72 -17.01 9.85
C ILE A 429 8.17 -17.50 9.80
N THR A 430 8.98 -17.04 8.84
CA THR A 430 10.37 -17.49 8.70
C THR A 430 11.22 -17.11 9.93
N GLN A 431 10.88 -16.00 10.58
CA GLN A 431 11.48 -15.58 11.86
C GLN A 431 11.01 -16.45 13.02
N VAL A 432 9.70 -16.70 13.13
CA VAL A 432 9.15 -17.58 14.19
C VAL A 432 9.72 -19.00 14.08
N LEU A 433 9.97 -19.48 12.86
CA LEU A 433 10.59 -20.77 12.59
C LEU A 433 12.11 -20.79 12.76
N ASN A 434 12.76 -19.66 13.10
CA ASN A 434 14.21 -19.52 13.22
C ASN A 434 14.99 -20.16 12.05
N MET A 435 14.55 -19.88 10.82
CA MET A 435 15.21 -20.40 9.61
C MET A 435 16.66 -19.91 9.50
N SER A 436 17.55 -20.75 8.94
CA SER A 436 18.95 -20.39 8.75
C SER A 436 19.12 -19.29 7.70
N ASP A 437 20.25 -18.57 7.72
CA ASP A 437 20.54 -17.53 6.73
C ASP A 437 20.57 -18.08 5.29
N SER A 438 21.04 -19.32 5.11
CA SER A 438 21.00 -20.04 3.83
C SER A 438 19.56 -20.26 3.33
N ASP A 439 18.66 -20.70 4.20
CA ASP A 439 17.26 -20.92 3.83
C ASP A 439 16.53 -19.61 3.51
N ILE A 440 16.87 -18.53 4.23
CA ILE A 440 16.35 -17.19 3.99
C ILE A 440 16.83 -16.68 2.62
N GLU A 441 18.08 -16.93 2.25
CA GLU A 441 18.61 -16.58 0.93
C GLU A 441 17.91 -17.34 -0.20
N GLN A 442 17.70 -18.65 -0.02
CA GLN A 442 16.94 -19.47 -0.97
C GLN A 442 15.50 -18.96 -1.12
N LEU A 443 14.83 -18.63 -0.01
CA LEU A 443 13.48 -18.07 -0.03
C LEU A 443 13.45 -16.69 -0.72
N ALA A 444 14.41 -15.82 -0.44
CA ALA A 444 14.50 -14.49 -1.06
C ALA A 444 14.68 -14.61 -2.58
N THR A 445 15.55 -15.54 -3.00
CA THR A 445 15.78 -15.87 -4.42
C THR A 445 14.51 -16.40 -5.07
N PHE A 446 13.81 -17.33 -4.42
CA PHE A 446 12.52 -17.82 -4.87
C PHE A 446 11.52 -16.67 -5.03
N MET A 447 11.43 -15.75 -4.07
CA MET A 447 10.51 -14.61 -4.11
C MET A 447 10.92 -13.49 -5.10
N GLY A 448 12.12 -13.56 -5.68
CA GLY A 448 12.60 -12.63 -6.70
C GLY A 448 13.15 -11.32 -6.14
N HIS A 449 13.72 -11.31 -4.94
CA HIS A 449 14.42 -10.16 -4.35
C HIS A 449 15.72 -10.59 -3.65
N THR A 450 16.53 -9.64 -3.20
CA THR A 450 17.78 -9.95 -2.49
C THR A 450 17.49 -10.18 -1.00
N GLU A 451 18.31 -10.97 -0.34
CA GLU A 451 18.22 -11.23 1.10
C GLU A 451 18.12 -9.94 1.93
N ARG A 452 18.93 -8.92 1.63
CA ARG A 452 18.85 -7.59 2.25
C ARG A 452 17.47 -6.94 2.10
N VAL A 453 16.84 -7.07 0.93
CA VAL A 453 15.46 -6.57 0.72
C VAL A 453 14.47 -7.41 1.50
N HIS A 454 14.69 -8.72 1.64
CA HIS A 454 13.86 -9.58 2.46
C HIS A 454 13.90 -9.15 3.94
N ARG A 455 15.11 -8.99 4.49
CA ARG A 455 15.35 -8.52 5.87
C ARG A 455 14.75 -7.12 6.10
N ASN A 456 15.00 -6.17 5.20
CA ASN A 456 14.62 -4.76 5.42
C ASN A 456 13.14 -4.43 5.11
N GLU A 457 12.50 -5.08 4.12
CA GLU A 457 11.10 -4.76 3.75
C GLU A 457 10.04 -5.61 4.48
N TYR A 458 10.41 -6.81 4.95
CA TYR A 458 9.45 -7.79 5.46
C TYR A 458 9.66 -8.21 6.91
N ARG A 459 10.68 -7.70 7.61
CA ARG A 459 10.63 -7.60 9.07
C ARG A 459 9.47 -6.68 9.46
N LEU A 460 8.26 -7.25 9.54
CA LEU A 460 7.34 -6.81 10.57
C LEU A 460 8.04 -7.04 11.89
N PRO A 461 7.96 -6.08 12.78
CA PRO A 461 9.10 -5.79 13.58
C PRO A 461 9.25 -6.93 14.59
N ASP A 462 10.39 -7.60 14.50
CA ASP A 462 11.37 -7.53 15.56
C ASP A 462 10.81 -6.92 16.85
N ASP A 463 10.31 -5.68 16.90
CA ASP A 463 9.60 -5.07 18.04
C ASP A 463 8.74 -6.02 18.88
N VAL A 464 7.81 -6.88 18.45
CA VAL A 464 7.04 -7.62 19.51
C VAL A 464 7.92 -8.62 20.26
N PHE A 465 8.75 -9.40 19.56
CA PHE A 465 9.63 -10.38 20.19
C PHE A 465 10.91 -9.76 20.74
N GLN A 466 11.50 -8.79 20.05
CA GLN A 466 12.64 -7.99 20.51
C GLN A 466 12.21 -7.04 21.62
N THR A 467 11.09 -6.32 21.55
CA THR A 467 10.56 -5.55 22.70
C THR A 467 10.22 -6.51 23.82
N ALA A 468 9.64 -7.69 23.62
CA ALA A 468 9.47 -8.63 24.73
C ALA A 468 10.83 -9.07 25.33
N ARG A 469 11.84 -9.39 24.49
CA ARG A 469 13.20 -9.77 24.93
C ARG A 469 13.98 -8.61 25.55
N ILE A 470 13.79 -7.40 25.06
CA ILE A 470 14.40 -6.16 25.55
C ILE A 470 13.70 -5.71 26.81
N CYS A 471 12.37 -5.75 26.90
CA CYS A 471 11.61 -5.53 28.13
C CYS A 471 12.10 -6.50 29.21
N LYS A 472 12.24 -7.79 28.88
CA LYS A 472 12.83 -8.78 29.79
C LYS A 472 14.25 -8.38 30.24
N LEU A 473 15.11 -7.93 29.33
CA LEU A 473 16.45 -7.45 29.66
C LEU A 473 16.42 -6.19 30.54
N LEU A 474 15.58 -5.21 30.20
CA LEU A 474 15.41 -3.96 30.93
C LEU A 474 14.86 -4.23 32.34
N SER A 475 13.91 -5.14 32.50
CA SER A 475 13.38 -5.58 33.80
C SER A 475 14.46 -6.26 34.67
N ILE A 476 15.37 -7.05 34.07
CA ILE A 476 16.52 -7.62 34.80
C ILE A 476 17.48 -6.54 35.28
N MET A 477 17.72 -5.52 34.43
CA MET A 477 18.58 -4.38 34.78
C MET A 477 17.97 -3.55 35.90
N GLU A 478 16.66 -3.30 35.85
CA GLU A 478 15.90 -2.59 36.89
C GLU A 478 15.93 -3.33 38.23
N LYS A 479 15.79 -4.66 38.22
CA LYS A 479 15.88 -5.50 39.43
C LYS A 479 17.31 -5.70 39.93
N GLY A 480 18.34 -5.18 39.26
CA GLY A 480 19.74 -5.35 39.63
C GLY A 480 20.27 -6.79 39.53
N GLN A 481 19.54 -7.70 38.87
CA GLN A 481 19.85 -9.14 38.82
C GLN A 481 20.76 -9.55 37.65
N GLY A 482 21.33 -8.59 36.92
CA GLY A 482 22.11 -8.84 35.70
C GLY A 482 23.27 -9.81 35.86
N ALA A 483 23.92 -9.83 37.03
CA ALA A 483 25.04 -10.74 37.32
C ALA A 483 24.61 -12.22 37.34
N GLN A 484 23.36 -12.52 37.72
CA GLN A 484 22.83 -13.89 37.88
C GLN A 484 22.59 -14.59 36.54
N TYR A 485 22.54 -13.82 35.45
CA TYR A 485 22.27 -14.32 34.11
C TYR A 485 23.50 -14.21 33.17
N LYS A 486 24.70 -14.02 33.74
CA LYS A 486 25.95 -13.97 32.97
C LYS A 486 26.17 -15.29 32.20
N GLY A 487 26.31 -15.19 30.88
CA GLY A 487 26.53 -16.34 29.99
C GLY A 487 25.26 -17.07 29.54
N LYS A 488 24.06 -16.69 30.00
CA LYS A 488 22.78 -17.23 29.54
C LYS A 488 22.25 -16.44 28.35
N THR A 489 21.52 -17.09 27.45
CA THR A 489 20.84 -16.39 26.35
C THR A 489 19.50 -15.79 26.84
N LEU A 490 19.04 -14.68 26.24
CA LEU A 490 17.75 -14.04 26.61
C LEU A 490 16.52 -14.98 26.50
N ALA A 491 16.65 -16.07 25.74
CA ALA A 491 15.61 -17.11 25.63
C ALA A 491 15.55 -18.01 26.86
N GLU A 492 16.69 -18.27 27.52
CA GLU A 492 16.84 -19.17 28.67
C GLU A 492 16.54 -18.51 30.03
N ILE A 493 16.43 -17.18 30.04
CA ILE A 493 16.06 -16.44 31.24
C ILE A 493 14.57 -16.66 31.47
N GLU A 494 14.09 -17.00 32.66
CA GLU A 494 12.67 -16.93 32.99
C GLU A 494 12.51 -15.90 34.11
N LEU A 495 11.68 -14.87 33.87
CA LEU A 495 11.34 -13.89 34.88
C LEU A 495 10.01 -14.30 35.49
N ASN A 496 10.00 -14.52 36.80
CA ASN A 496 8.75 -14.67 37.51
C ASN A 496 8.13 -13.27 37.67
N MET A 497 7.18 -12.95 36.81
CA MET A 497 6.47 -11.65 36.81
C MET A 497 5.17 -11.71 37.65
N GLU A 498 4.90 -12.83 38.32
CA GLU A 498 3.68 -12.99 39.13
C GLU A 498 3.66 -12.02 40.32
N GLU A 499 4.82 -11.74 40.91
CA GLU A 499 4.99 -10.83 42.05
C GLU A 499 4.81 -9.35 41.63
N ASP A 500 5.34 -8.95 40.47
CA ASP A 500 5.18 -7.57 39.93
C ASP A 500 3.72 -7.27 39.54
N LEU A 501 3.00 -8.27 39.02
CA LEU A 501 1.58 -8.16 38.66
C LEU A 501 0.68 -8.02 39.90
N LEU A 502 1.09 -8.56 41.04
CA LEU A 502 0.39 -8.42 42.32
C LEU A 502 0.65 -7.05 42.95
N GLU A 503 1.89 -6.56 42.93
CA GLU A 503 2.24 -5.22 43.42
C GLU A 503 1.61 -4.07 42.62
N GLU A 504 1.54 -4.19 41.28
CA GLU A 504 0.83 -3.18 40.45
C GLU A 504 -0.68 -3.16 40.75
N ALA A 505 -1.29 -4.33 40.99
CA ALA A 505 -2.69 -4.43 41.37
C ALA A 505 -2.98 -3.90 42.79
N GLU A 506 -2.01 -3.98 43.70
CA GLU A 506 -2.11 -3.38 45.04
C GLU A 506 -1.90 -1.86 45.00
N LYS A 507 -0.97 -1.34 44.20
CA LYS A 507 -0.76 0.12 44.04
C LYS A 507 -1.95 0.83 43.38
N GLU A 508 -2.57 0.21 42.37
CA GLU A 508 -3.80 0.75 41.76
C GLU A 508 -5.00 0.76 42.75
N ALA A 509 -4.96 -0.04 43.83
CA ALA A 509 -6.01 -0.08 44.84
C ALA A 509 -5.84 0.96 45.98
N VAL A 510 -4.65 1.55 46.13
CA VAL A 510 -4.34 2.55 47.18
C VAL A 510 -4.50 3.99 46.67
N ASP A 511 -4.39 4.23 45.37
CA ASP A 511 -4.50 5.56 44.74
C ASP A 511 -5.95 6.08 44.56
N ASP A 512 -6.98 5.32 44.93
CA ASP A 512 -8.40 5.69 44.81
C ASP A 512 -9.01 6.25 46.12
N GLU A 513 -8.19 6.43 47.18
CA GLU A 513 -8.66 6.91 48.50
C GLU A 513 -8.30 8.36 48.84
N ASN A 514 -7.70 9.15 47.93
CA ASN A 514 -7.46 10.59 48.20
C ASN A 514 -7.85 11.47 47.01
N PHE A 515 -9.11 11.93 47.02
CA PHE A 515 -9.59 13.05 46.21
C PHE A 515 -10.33 14.02 47.13
N GLU A 516 -9.59 14.93 47.76
CA GLU A 516 -10.15 16.21 48.20
C GLU A 516 -9.75 17.30 47.19
N GLU A 517 -10.79 17.97 46.69
CA GLU A 517 -10.74 19.16 45.84
C GLU A 517 -10.00 20.31 46.56
N ASP A 518 -9.23 21.10 45.82
CA ASP A 518 -9.35 22.55 45.96
C ASP A 518 -8.80 23.34 44.76
N LEU A 519 -9.43 24.50 44.59
CA LEU A 519 -9.50 25.39 43.43
C LEU A 519 -8.23 26.21 43.10
N TYR A 520 -8.14 26.61 41.82
CA TYR A 520 -7.29 27.65 41.18
C TYR A 520 -7.16 28.98 41.99
N PRO A 521 -6.09 29.81 41.84
CA PRO A 521 -5.81 30.57 40.59
C PRO A 521 -4.33 30.91 40.24
N VAL A 522 -4.22 31.44 39.01
CA VAL A 522 -3.07 31.92 38.21
C VAL A 522 -2.31 33.09 38.82
N GLU A 523 -0.97 33.13 38.70
CA GLU A 523 -0.18 34.38 38.53
C GLU A 523 1.02 34.18 37.56
N VAL A 524 1.58 35.30 37.10
CA VAL A 524 2.24 35.59 35.81
C VAL A 524 3.73 35.95 36.02
N ASP A 525 4.49 36.03 34.90
CA ASP A 525 5.85 36.57 34.70
C ASP A 525 7.02 35.59 34.98
N GLY A 526 8.12 35.52 34.21
CA GLY A 526 8.63 36.32 33.10
C GLY A 526 9.90 35.66 32.52
N ASP A 527 10.51 36.36 31.58
CA ASP A 527 11.53 36.01 30.57
C ASP A 527 12.88 35.37 30.99
N ASP A 528 13.61 34.96 29.93
CA ASP A 528 15.06 34.72 29.74
C ASP A 528 15.65 33.28 29.69
N GLY A 529 16.30 32.98 28.56
CA GLY A 529 17.17 31.81 28.33
C GLY A 529 18.64 32.09 28.71
N PRO A 530 19.65 31.24 28.37
CA PRO A 530 19.60 29.97 27.62
C PRO A 530 20.39 28.78 28.24
N SER A 531 20.12 27.58 27.70
CA SER A 531 21.00 26.40 27.58
C SER A 531 21.72 25.80 28.81
N THR A 532 21.30 24.61 29.25
CA THR A 532 22.13 23.37 29.29
C THR A 532 21.38 22.17 29.91
N SER A 533 21.65 20.99 29.34
CA SER A 533 21.45 19.61 29.83
C SER A 533 20.78 19.35 31.20
N ALA A 534 19.60 18.72 31.20
CA ALA A 534 19.26 17.51 31.97
C ALA A 534 17.78 17.11 31.78
N SER A 535 17.56 15.80 31.68
CA SER A 535 16.44 15.00 32.22
C SER A 535 15.05 15.65 32.41
N SER A 536 14.03 15.15 31.69
CA SER A 536 12.66 15.17 32.21
C SER A 536 11.83 13.99 31.69
N GLU A 537 11.11 13.42 32.64
CA GLU A 537 10.29 12.21 32.61
C GLU A 537 9.02 12.38 31.76
N ARG A 538 8.60 11.28 31.11
CA ARG A 538 7.36 11.23 30.34
C ARG A 538 6.21 10.79 31.23
N VAL A 539 5.20 11.66 31.33
CA VAL A 539 3.85 11.29 31.76
C VAL A 539 3.19 10.40 30.69
N HIS A 540 2.74 9.21 31.08
CA HIS A 540 1.98 8.28 30.23
C HIS A 540 0.47 8.32 30.54
N PRO A 541 -0.42 8.21 29.52
CA PRO A 541 -1.86 8.14 29.73
C PRO A 541 -2.34 6.71 30.07
N LYS A 542 -3.17 6.57 31.13
CA LYS A 542 -3.75 5.31 31.63
C LYS A 542 -4.65 4.60 30.60
N LYS A 543 -4.47 3.28 30.39
CA LYS A 543 -5.32 2.41 29.53
C LYS A 543 -6.33 1.62 30.37
N LYS A 544 -7.60 1.58 29.94
CA LYS A 544 -8.70 0.82 30.57
C LYS A 544 -8.60 -0.70 30.27
N THR A 545 -8.60 -1.54 31.30
CA THR A 545 -8.70 -3.01 31.21
C THR A 545 -10.16 -3.50 31.30
N LYS A 546 -10.50 -4.55 30.53
CA LYS A 546 -11.85 -5.17 30.46
C LYS A 546 -12.03 -6.19 31.60
N VAL A 547 -13.07 -6.01 32.43
CA VAL A 547 -13.44 -6.94 33.51
C VAL A 547 -14.41 -8.04 33.03
N THR A 548 -14.06 -9.32 33.21
CA THR A 548 -14.92 -10.49 32.94
C THR A 548 -15.79 -10.81 34.16
N ARG A 549 -17.14 -10.74 34.02
CA ARG A 549 -18.09 -11.02 35.13
C ARG A 549 -18.50 -12.49 35.16
N VAL A 550 -18.17 -13.21 36.23
CA VAL A 550 -18.59 -14.61 36.45
C VAL A 550 -19.86 -14.65 37.31
N PRO A 551 -20.98 -15.26 36.84
CA PRO A 551 -22.25 -15.33 37.58
C PRO A 551 -22.18 -16.21 38.85
N TRP A 552 -23.18 -16.06 39.74
CA TRP A 552 -23.30 -16.83 41.00
C TRP A 552 -24.18 -18.06 40.81
N THR A 553 -23.73 -19.24 41.27
CA THR A 553 -24.56 -20.45 41.29
C THR A 553 -25.54 -20.44 42.47
N GLU A 554 -26.63 -21.20 42.38
CA GLU A 554 -27.64 -21.26 43.44
C GLU A 554 -27.08 -21.85 44.74
N GLU A 555 -26.17 -22.82 44.63
CA GLU A 555 -25.46 -23.41 45.77
C GLU A 555 -24.55 -22.39 46.48
N GLN A 556 -23.83 -21.56 45.71
CA GLN A 556 -23.00 -20.48 46.25
C GLN A 556 -23.86 -19.48 47.04
N LYS A 557 -25.00 -19.05 46.48
CA LYS A 557 -25.90 -18.10 47.15
C LYS A 557 -26.44 -18.69 48.46
N SER A 558 -26.89 -19.94 48.44
CA SER A 558 -27.47 -20.61 49.61
C SER A 558 -26.46 -20.72 50.76
N LYS A 559 -25.25 -21.20 50.48
CA LYS A 559 -24.18 -21.34 51.47
C LYS A 559 -23.73 -19.98 52.03
N THR A 560 -23.59 -18.96 51.18
CA THR A 560 -23.23 -17.60 51.64
C THR A 560 -24.34 -16.98 52.51
N MET A 561 -25.62 -17.14 52.14
CA MET A 561 -26.73 -16.62 52.94
C MET A 561 -26.90 -17.34 54.27
N SER A 562 -26.70 -18.66 54.31
CA SER A 562 -26.76 -19.44 55.55
C SER A 562 -25.64 -19.04 56.52
N PHE A 563 -24.41 -18.93 56.03
CA PHE A 563 -23.25 -18.59 56.86
C PHE A 563 -23.30 -17.16 57.41
N PHE A 564 -23.69 -16.20 56.58
CA PHE A 564 -23.77 -14.78 56.96
C PHE A 564 -25.15 -14.31 57.38
N ARG A 565 -26.05 -15.22 57.81
CA ARG A 565 -27.43 -14.90 58.20
C ARG A 565 -27.50 -13.79 59.26
N LYS A 566 -26.65 -13.85 60.30
CA LYS A 566 -26.57 -12.83 61.35
C LYS A 566 -26.11 -11.47 60.82
N HIS A 567 -25.18 -11.44 59.87
CA HIS A 567 -24.68 -10.21 59.25
C HIS A 567 -25.74 -9.56 58.36
N ILE A 568 -26.52 -10.37 57.63
CA ILE A 568 -27.63 -9.89 56.80
C ILE A 568 -28.74 -9.31 57.68
N GLN A 569 -29.10 -9.99 58.78
CA GLN A 569 -30.11 -9.49 59.72
C GLN A 569 -29.68 -8.18 60.41
N ASN A 570 -28.41 -8.11 60.83
CA ASN A 570 -27.88 -6.95 61.54
C ASN A 570 -27.36 -5.84 60.61
N LYS A 571 -27.52 -5.97 59.28
CA LYS A 571 -27.02 -5.04 58.25
C LYS A 571 -25.54 -4.65 58.41
N LYS A 572 -24.72 -5.59 58.90
CA LYS A 572 -23.28 -5.36 59.12
C LYS A 572 -22.47 -6.14 58.08
N PRO A 573 -21.55 -5.47 57.35
CA PRO A 573 -20.74 -6.17 56.35
C PRO A 573 -19.79 -7.17 57.03
N PRO A 574 -19.59 -8.35 56.45
CA PRO A 574 -18.64 -9.33 56.98
C PRO A 574 -17.20 -8.84 56.82
N LYS A 575 -16.34 -9.23 57.76
CA LYS A 575 -14.90 -8.93 57.72
C LYS A 575 -14.17 -9.92 56.81
N ARG A 576 -12.99 -9.52 56.30
CA ARG A 576 -12.16 -10.35 55.40
C ARG A 576 -11.94 -11.76 55.93
N ASN A 577 -11.53 -11.88 57.20
CA ASN A 577 -11.23 -13.16 57.84
C ASN A 577 -12.45 -14.10 57.88
N GLU A 578 -13.66 -13.56 58.04
CA GLU A 578 -14.91 -14.35 58.07
C GLU A 578 -15.26 -14.86 56.66
N CYS A 579 -15.06 -14.04 55.63
CA CYS A 579 -15.24 -14.45 54.23
C CYS A 579 -14.21 -15.50 53.80
N GLU A 580 -12.96 -15.36 54.20
CA GLU A 580 -11.91 -16.35 53.96
C GLU A 580 -12.20 -17.66 54.72
N THR A 581 -12.81 -17.58 55.92
CA THR A 581 -13.24 -18.78 56.66
C THR A 581 -14.28 -19.57 55.85
N LEU A 582 -15.29 -18.90 55.28
CA LEU A 582 -16.29 -19.56 54.42
C LEU A 582 -15.67 -20.22 53.19
N ILE A 583 -14.69 -19.56 52.54
CA ILE A 583 -13.97 -20.12 51.39
C ILE A 583 -13.19 -21.37 51.81
N LYS A 584 -12.52 -21.34 52.97
CA LYS A 584 -11.77 -22.48 53.52
C LYS A 584 -12.68 -23.64 53.94
N THR A 585 -13.90 -23.36 54.42
CA THR A 585 -14.86 -24.42 54.80
C THR A 585 -15.48 -25.11 53.58
N TYR A 586 -15.66 -24.39 52.46
CA TYR A 586 -16.23 -24.94 51.22
C TYR A 586 -15.39 -24.61 49.97
N PRO A 587 -14.14 -25.10 49.89
CA PRO A 587 -13.19 -24.72 48.83
C PRO A 587 -13.67 -25.15 47.44
N GLN A 588 -14.34 -26.29 47.34
CA GLN A 588 -14.91 -26.78 46.08
C GLN A 588 -16.00 -25.85 45.51
N VAL A 589 -16.76 -25.19 46.40
CA VAL A 589 -17.89 -24.33 46.01
C VAL A 589 -17.43 -22.92 45.65
N PHE A 590 -16.39 -22.40 46.32
CA PHE A 590 -15.95 -21.01 46.18
C PHE A 590 -14.58 -20.85 45.50
N HIS A 591 -14.05 -21.88 44.83
CA HIS A 591 -12.78 -21.84 44.09
C HIS A 591 -12.65 -20.69 43.07
N ASN A 592 -13.78 -20.15 42.58
CA ASN A 592 -13.82 -19.10 41.56
C ASN A 592 -14.32 -17.73 42.10
N LYS A 593 -14.47 -17.57 43.42
CA LYS A 593 -14.92 -16.33 44.06
C LYS A 593 -13.91 -15.84 45.10
N ASP A 594 -13.50 -14.60 44.93
CA ASP A 594 -12.67 -13.89 45.91
C ASP A 594 -13.52 -13.39 47.10
N TRP A 595 -12.87 -13.18 48.26
CA TRP A 595 -13.52 -12.76 49.50
C TRP A 595 -14.27 -11.44 49.34
N LEU A 596 -13.78 -10.54 48.48
CA LEU A 596 -14.44 -9.26 48.19
C LEU A 596 -15.79 -9.47 47.50
N LYS A 597 -15.90 -10.46 46.60
CA LYS A 597 -17.18 -10.78 45.95
C LYS A 597 -18.20 -11.34 46.95
N LEU A 598 -17.75 -12.12 47.93
CA LEU A 598 -18.60 -12.60 49.03
C LEU A 598 -19.10 -11.44 49.92
N LYS A 599 -18.20 -10.52 50.29
CA LYS A 599 -18.56 -9.34 51.07
C LYS A 599 -19.59 -8.47 50.34
N VAL A 600 -19.36 -8.18 49.06
CA VAL A 600 -20.27 -7.39 48.22
C VAL A 600 -21.60 -8.12 48.01
N PHE A 601 -21.59 -9.45 47.85
CA PHE A 601 -22.82 -10.23 47.75
C PHE A 601 -23.67 -10.11 49.03
N VAL A 602 -23.04 -10.23 50.21
CA VAL A 602 -23.74 -10.09 51.50
C VAL A 602 -24.25 -8.65 51.68
N GLN A 603 -23.45 -7.63 51.36
CA GLN A 603 -23.86 -6.23 51.36
C GLN A 603 -25.08 -5.98 50.48
N ASN A 604 -25.05 -6.46 49.23
CA ASN A 604 -26.15 -6.31 48.28
C ASN A 604 -27.45 -7.02 48.69
N LYS A 605 -27.41 -7.93 49.67
CA LYS A 605 -28.59 -8.66 50.14
C LYS A 605 -29.43 -7.89 51.16
N TYR A 606 -28.83 -6.97 51.92
CA TYR A 606 -29.55 -6.12 52.87
C TYR A 606 -29.61 -4.64 52.44
N SER A 607 -28.85 -4.25 51.41
CA SER A 607 -28.95 -2.93 50.76
C SER A 607 -30.00 -2.88 49.64
N LYS A 608 -30.78 -3.96 49.45
CA LYS A 608 -31.87 -4.04 48.47
C LYS A 608 -33.23 -3.87 49.12
#